data_AF-A0A9D6DY00-F1
#
_entry.id   AF-A0A9D6DY00-F1
#
_cell.length_a   1.000
_cell.length_b   1.000
_cell.length_c   1.000
_cell.angle_alpha   90.00
_cell.angle_beta   90.00
_cell.angle_gamma   90.00
#
_symmetry.space_group_name_H-M   'P 1'
#
loop_
_entity.id
_entity.type
_entity.pdbx_description
1 polymer ?
#
loop_
_entity_poly.entity_id
_entity_poly.type
_entity_poly.pdbx_seq_one_letter_code
_entity_poly.pdbx_strand_id
1 'polypeptide(L)'
;MGSVPLSVLFLVADDPSTLYFAIFMSAFLLMATIGPNATLIMNVVPLGLRATASALYLFLIHMLGDAISPAILGAISDFAQDLRTAFFIIPIVLSLSAWTAYKIVRAYPDDARRLETAIAGVRS
;
A
#
# COMPACT_ATOMS: atom_id res chain seq x y z
N MET A 1 -5.63 5.56 -3.11
CA MET A 1 -6.01 6.89 -3.64
C MET A 1 -6.88 7.67 -2.65
N GLY A 2 -7.97 7.10 -2.12
CA GLY A 2 -8.83 7.81 -1.16
C GLY A 2 -8.21 8.11 0.21
N SER A 3 -7.19 7.36 0.66
CA SER A 3 -6.53 7.58 1.96
C SER A 3 -5.59 8.79 2.00
N VAL A 4 -5.06 9.23 0.85
CA VAL A 4 -4.11 10.36 0.75
C VAL A 4 -4.71 11.67 1.26
N PRO A 5 -5.86 12.16 0.75
CA PRO A 5 -6.43 13.41 1.25
C PRO A 5 -6.80 13.33 2.74
N LEU A 6 -7.21 12.16 3.23
CA LEU A 6 -7.52 11.96 4.65
C LEU A 6 -6.26 11.96 5.52
N SER A 7 -5.14 11.43 5.03
CA SER A 7 -3.85 11.53 5.74
C SER A 7 -3.36 12.98 5.83
N VAL A 8 -3.60 13.81 4.81
CA VAL A 8 -3.32 15.24 4.87
C VAL A 8 -4.28 15.95 5.82
N LEU A 9 -5.58 15.61 5.78
CA LEU A 9 -6.58 16.17 6.69
C LEU A 9 -6.22 15.92 8.16
N PHE A 10 -5.76 14.71 8.49
CA PHE A 10 -5.21 14.38 9.81
C PHE A 10 -4.05 15.30 10.22
N LEU A 11 -3.17 15.67 9.28
CA LEU A 11 -2.00 16.53 9.53
C LEU A 11 -2.30 18.01 9.65
N VAL A 12 -3.51 18.45 9.30
CA VAL A 12 -3.91 19.87 9.37
C VAL A 12 -5.08 20.09 10.33
N ALA A 13 -5.70 19.02 10.84
CA ALA A 13 -6.76 19.10 11.83
C ALA A 13 -6.19 19.52 13.18
N ASP A 14 -6.85 20.51 13.79
CA ASP A 14 -6.59 20.96 15.16
C ASP A 14 -7.67 20.47 16.13
N ASP A 15 -8.85 20.09 15.63
CA ASP A 15 -9.93 19.55 16.44
C ASP A 15 -9.81 18.01 16.58
N PRO A 16 -10.00 17.46 17.79
CA PRO A 16 -9.86 16.02 18.03
C PRO A 16 -10.84 15.16 17.20
N SER A 17 -12.05 15.66 16.91
CA SER A 17 -13.07 14.86 16.25
C SER A 17 -12.74 14.58 14.78
N THR A 18 -12.29 15.60 14.05
CA THR A 18 -11.79 15.49 12.68
C THR A 18 -10.52 14.67 12.65
N LEU A 19 -9.62 14.83 13.63
CA LEU A 19 -8.41 14.03 13.74
C LEU A 19 -8.71 12.54 13.84
N TYR A 20 -9.58 12.13 14.77
CA TYR A 20 -9.97 10.72 14.94
C TYR A 20 -10.70 10.17 13.72
N PHE A 21 -11.58 10.96 13.10
CA PHE A 21 -12.27 10.54 11.89
C PHE A 21 -11.29 10.36 10.72
N ALA A 22 -10.38 11.30 10.51
CA ALA A 22 -9.42 11.29 9.41
C ALA A 22 -8.44 10.13 9.53
N ILE A 23 -7.88 9.89 10.73
CA ILE A 23 -6.96 8.76 10.95
C ILE A 23 -7.67 7.41 10.76
N PHE A 24 -8.89 7.27 11.30
CA PHE A 24 -9.68 6.05 11.16
C PHE A 24 -10.00 5.77 9.69
N MET A 25 -10.53 6.76 8.96
CA MET A 25 -10.91 6.58 7.56
C MET A 25 -9.69 6.40 6.65
N SER A 26 -8.58 7.08 6.93
CA SER A 26 -7.32 6.85 6.20
C SER A 26 -6.83 5.41 6.39
N ALA A 27 -6.77 4.93 7.64
CA ALA A 27 -6.36 3.56 7.96
C ALA A 27 -7.31 2.51 7.36
N PHE A 28 -8.62 2.72 7.44
CA PHE A 28 -9.63 1.86 6.83
C PHE A 28 -9.42 1.72 5.32
N LEU A 29 -9.27 2.85 4.61
CA LEU A 29 -9.05 2.84 3.16
C LEU A 29 -7.72 2.21 2.76
N LEU A 30 -6.69 2.32 3.60
CA LEU A 30 -5.41 1.63 3.42
C LEU A 30 -5.58 0.12 3.57
N MET A 31 -6.18 -0.33 4.66
CA MET A 31 -6.40 -1.77 4.95
C MET A 31 -7.32 -2.44 3.93
N ALA A 32 -8.31 -1.71 3.40
CA ALA A 32 -9.20 -2.21 2.36
C ALA A 32 -8.46 -2.69 1.09
N THR A 33 -7.22 -2.23 0.86
CA THR A 33 -6.42 -2.64 -0.31
C THR A 33 -5.74 -4.00 -0.15
N ILE A 34 -5.65 -4.56 1.06
CA ILE A 34 -4.94 -5.82 1.31
C ILE A 34 -5.60 -6.99 0.59
N GLY A 35 -6.93 -7.11 0.66
CA GLY A 35 -7.69 -8.20 0.03
C GLY A 35 -7.50 -8.29 -1.49
N PRO A 36 -7.73 -7.18 -2.23
CA PRO A 36 -7.48 -7.13 -3.68
C PRO A 36 -6.03 -7.47 -4.06
N ASN A 37 -5.05 -6.94 -3.31
CA ASN A 37 -3.63 -7.20 -3.57
C ASN A 37 -3.26 -8.68 -3.38
N ALA A 38 -3.73 -9.29 -2.30
CA ALA A 38 -3.51 -10.71 -2.04
C ALA A 38 -4.10 -11.60 -3.16
N THR A 39 -5.31 -11.27 -3.62
CA THR A 39 -5.97 -11.99 -4.72
C THR A 39 -5.20 -11.83 -6.03
N LEU A 40 -4.73 -10.61 -6.34
CA LEU A 40 -3.95 -10.33 -7.54
C LEU A 40 -2.65 -11.17 -7.57
N ILE A 41 -1.95 -11.25 -6.44
CA ILE A 41 -0.74 -12.07 -6.32
C ILE A 41 -1.07 -13.53 -6.62
N MET A 42 -2.11 -14.08 -6.00
CA MET A 42 -2.51 -15.49 -6.20
C MET A 42 -2.92 -15.83 -7.64
N ASN A 43 -3.41 -14.85 -8.40
CA ASN A 43 -3.81 -15.05 -9.81
C ASN A 43 -2.61 -15.22 -10.74
N VAL A 44 -1.43 -14.71 -10.38
CA VAL A 44 -0.23 -14.74 -11.23
C VAL A 44 0.83 -15.73 -10.76
N VAL A 45 0.66 -16.37 -9.58
CA VAL A 45 1.53 -17.45 -9.13
C VAL A 45 0.92 -18.85 -9.34
N PRO A 46 1.74 -19.86 -9.68
CA PRO A 46 1.32 -21.26 -9.75
C PRO A 46 0.72 -21.75 -8.42
N LEU A 47 -0.26 -22.67 -8.49
CA LEU A 47 -0.97 -23.23 -7.33
C LEU A 47 -0.04 -23.70 -6.21
N GLY A 48 1.04 -24.41 -6.54
CA GLY A 48 2.00 -24.95 -5.57
C GLY A 48 2.84 -23.89 -4.83
N LEU A 49 2.87 -22.65 -5.32
CA LEU A 49 3.66 -21.55 -4.72
C LEU A 49 2.79 -20.50 -4.01
N ARG A 50 1.45 -20.62 -4.05
CA ARG A 50 0.53 -19.62 -3.47
C ARG A 50 0.73 -19.44 -1.96
N ALA A 51 1.02 -20.51 -1.23
CA ALA A 51 1.29 -20.45 0.20
C ALA A 51 2.54 -19.59 0.48
N THR A 52 3.65 -19.87 -0.22
CA THR A 52 4.90 -19.10 -0.11
C THR A 52 4.71 -17.64 -0.54
N ALA A 53 4.01 -17.41 -1.65
CA ALA A 53 3.76 -16.05 -2.14
C ALA A 53 2.92 -15.23 -1.15
N SER A 54 1.91 -15.85 -0.53
CA SER A 54 1.06 -15.18 0.47
C SER A 54 1.82 -14.93 1.77
N ALA A 55 2.61 -15.90 2.23
CA ALA A 55 3.45 -15.75 3.41
C ALA A 55 4.49 -14.64 3.22
N LEU A 56 5.16 -14.60 2.06
CA LEU A 56 6.12 -13.56 1.74
C LEU A 56 5.45 -12.18 1.61
N TYR A 57 4.28 -12.10 0.96
CA TYR A 57 3.51 -10.86 0.88
C TYR A 57 3.17 -10.32 2.27
N LEU A 58 2.57 -11.15 3.12
CA LEU A 58 2.19 -10.76 4.49
C LEU A 58 3.42 -10.40 5.33
N PHE A 59 4.49 -11.18 5.23
CA PHE A 59 5.75 -10.91 5.91
C PHE A 59 6.31 -9.55 5.51
N LEU A 60 6.38 -9.24 4.21
CA LEU A 60 6.94 -7.98 3.73
C LEU A 60 6.12 -6.78 4.17
N ILE A 61 4.78 -6.85 4.10
CA ILE A 61 3.94 -5.70 4.51
C ILE A 61 4.04 -5.43 6.02
N HIS A 62 4.13 -6.45 6.86
CA HIS A 62 4.27 -6.27 8.32
C HIS A 62 5.69 -5.89 8.71
N MET A 63 6.70 -6.46 8.05
CA MET A 63 8.09 -6.10 8.34
C MET A 63 8.36 -4.65 7.95
N LEU A 64 7.98 -4.24 6.73
CA LEU A 64 8.17 -2.87 6.26
C LEU A 64 7.27 -1.89 7.00
N GLY A 65 6.01 -2.28 7.27
CA GLY A 65 5.02 -1.45 7.95
C GLY A 65 5.27 -1.32 9.44
N ASP A 66 5.27 -2.42 10.18
CA ASP A 66 5.22 -2.39 11.64
C ASP A 66 6.60 -2.37 12.29
N ALA A 67 7.58 -3.06 11.70
CA ALA A 67 8.92 -3.15 12.30
C ALA A 67 9.83 -2.01 11.84
N ILE A 68 9.83 -1.70 10.54
CA ILE A 68 10.78 -0.74 9.95
C ILE A 68 10.24 0.70 10.00
N SER A 69 8.94 0.91 9.73
CA SER A 69 8.41 2.27 9.63
C SER A 69 8.54 3.10 10.92
N PRO A 70 8.31 2.56 12.15
CA PRO A 70 8.43 3.36 13.37
C PRO A 70 9.85 3.84 13.62
N ALA A 71 10.86 3.03 13.27
CA ALA A 71 12.26 3.41 13.40
C ALA A 71 12.61 4.56 12.44
N ILE A 72 12.12 4.51 11.19
CA ILE A 72 12.31 5.59 10.21
C ILE A 72 11.60 6.86 10.67
N LEU A 73 10.33 6.76 11.08
CA LEU A 73 9.55 7.90 11.57
C LEU A 73 10.18 8.51 12.82
N GLY A 74 10.66 7.69 13.75
CA GLY A 74 11.38 8.12 14.94
C GLY A 74 12.65 8.90 14.60
N ALA A 75 13.50 8.36 13.72
CA ALA A 75 14.72 9.04 13.29
C ALA A 75 14.44 10.39 12.60
N ILE A 76 13.38 10.48 11.79
CA ILE A 76 12.97 11.75 11.16
C ILE A 76 12.44 12.72 12.22
N SER A 77 11.64 12.25 13.17
CA SER A 77 11.13 13.06 14.28
C SER A 77 12.27 13.61 15.12
N ASP A 78 13.27 12.78 15.44
CA ASP A 78 14.46 13.18 16.19
C ASP A 78 15.29 14.21 15.42
N PHE A 79 15.42 14.06 14.09
CA PHE A 79 16.13 15.04 13.27
C PHE A 79 15.38 16.37 13.15
N ALA A 80 14.06 16.32 12.95
CA ALA A 80 13.22 17.50 12.77
C ALA A 80 12.85 18.20 14.09
N GLN A 81 13.07 17.55 15.23
CA GLN A 81 12.61 17.98 16.56
C GLN A 81 11.09 18.19 16.64
N ASP A 82 10.34 17.58 15.72
CA ASP A 82 8.88 17.67 15.64
C ASP A 82 8.29 16.42 14.98
N LEU A 83 7.41 15.74 15.71
CA LEU A 83 6.74 14.54 15.27
C LEU A 83 5.71 14.82 14.16
N ARG A 84 5.07 16.00 14.19
CA ARG A 84 4.11 16.37 13.14
C ARG A 84 4.82 16.49 11.79
N THR A 85 6.00 17.09 11.78
CA THR A 85 6.88 17.16 10.61
C THR A 85 7.25 15.76 10.09
N ALA A 86 7.58 14.81 10.97
CA ALA A 86 7.89 13.44 10.56
C ALA A 86 6.70 12.77 9.84
N PHE A 87 5.47 13.01 10.30
CA PHE A 87 4.29 12.42 9.68
C PHE A 87 3.96 12.97 8.27
N PHE A 88 4.53 14.09 7.83
CA PHE A 88 4.38 14.55 6.43
C PHE A 88 5.02 13.60 5.41
N ILE A 89 5.89 12.67 5.83
CA ILE A 89 6.38 11.61 4.95
C ILE A 89 5.26 10.65 4.51
N ILE A 90 4.23 10.46 5.34
CA ILE A 90 3.12 9.53 5.08
C ILE A 90 2.39 9.89 3.78
N PRO A 91 1.83 11.11 3.58
CA PRO A 91 1.13 11.44 2.34
C PRO A 91 2.02 11.36 1.10
N ILE A 92 3.33 11.62 1.21
CA ILE A 92 4.30 11.48 0.11
C ILE A 92 4.40 10.00 -0.31
N VAL A 93 4.62 9.10 0.65
CA VAL A 93 4.72 7.65 0.40
C VAL A 93 3.39 7.10 -0.13
N LEU A 94 2.25 7.53 0.44
CA LEU A 94 0.93 7.12 -0.04
C LEU A 94 0.64 7.62 -1.46
N SER A 95 1.12 8.81 -1.83
CA SER A 95 0.99 9.34 -3.19
C SER A 95 1.82 8.54 -4.18
N LEU A 96 3.05 8.15 -3.80
CA LEU A 96 3.91 7.30 -4.61
C LEU A 96 3.31 5.90 -4.79
N SER A 97 2.73 5.34 -3.73
CA SER A 97 1.97 4.09 -3.77
C SER A 97 0.74 4.20 -4.69
N ALA A 98 -0.03 5.29 -4.58
CA ALA A 98 -1.17 5.53 -5.45
C ALA A 98 -0.75 5.66 -6.93
N TRP A 99 0.37 6.30 -7.21
CA TRP A 99 0.93 6.44 -8.56
C TRP A 99 1.33 5.08 -9.16
N THR A 100 2.04 4.26 -8.38
CA THR A 100 2.44 2.92 -8.83
C THR A 100 1.23 2.02 -9.05
N ALA A 101 0.27 2.01 -8.14
CA ALA A 101 -0.99 1.27 -8.28
C ALA A 101 -1.77 1.72 -9.53
N TYR A 102 -1.85 3.02 -9.79
CA TYR A 102 -2.51 3.55 -10.97
C TYR A 102 -1.86 3.06 -12.27
N LYS A 103 -0.52 3.04 -12.35
CA LYS A 103 0.20 2.49 -13.50
C LYS A 103 -0.10 1.00 -13.70
N ILE A 104 -0.11 0.22 -12.60
CA ILE A 104 -0.41 -1.21 -12.65
C ILE A 104 -1.83 -1.45 -13.16
N VAL A 105 -2.83 -0.75 -12.61
CA VAL A 105 -4.23 -0.89 -13.04
C VAL A 105 -4.41 -0.53 -14.52
N ARG A 106 -3.69 0.47 -15.02
CA ARG A 106 -3.74 0.85 -16.44
C ARG A 106 -3.07 -0.18 -17.36
N ALA A 107 -1.99 -0.82 -16.92
CA ALA A 107 -1.30 -1.85 -17.68
C ALA A 107 -1.97 -3.22 -17.61
N TYR A 108 -2.79 -3.46 -16.58
CA TYR A 108 -3.40 -4.75 -16.29
C TYR A 108 -4.18 -5.37 -17.48
N PRO A 109 -5.00 -4.65 -18.26
CA PRO A 109 -5.72 -5.24 -19.39
C PRO A 109 -4.78 -5.76 -20.48
N ASP A 110 -3.65 -5.08 -20.70
CA ASP A 110 -2.65 -5.48 -21.69
C ASP A 110 -1.84 -6.68 -21.19
N ASP A 111 -1.45 -6.67 -19.91
CA ASP A 111 -0.68 -7.76 -19.31
C ASP A 111 -1.51 -9.04 -19.15
N ALA A 112 -2.80 -8.93 -18.82
CA ALA A 112 -3.72 -10.06 -18.80
C ALA A 112 -3.81 -10.74 -20.18
N ARG A 113 -3.97 -9.95 -21.25
CA ARG A 113 -4.00 -10.47 -22.62
C ARG A 113 -2.69 -11.15 -23.03
N ARG A 114 -1.54 -10.59 -22.64
CA ARG A 114 -0.21 -11.18 -22.92
C ARG A 114 0.00 -12.52 -22.23
N LEU A 115 -0.52 -12.66 -21.00
CA LEU A 115 -0.46 -13.93 -20.27
C LEU A 115 -1.36 -14.99 -20.92
N GLU A 116 -2.57 -14.61 -21.34
CA GLU A 116 -3.49 -15.52 -22.04
C GLU A 116 -2.90 -16.03 -23.35
N THR A 117 -2.29 -15.16 -24.17
CA THR A 117 -1.65 -15.58 -25.42
C THR A 117 -0.41 -16.44 -25.20
N ALA A 118 0.41 -16.12 -24.19
CA ALA A 118 1.57 -16.94 -23.83
C ALA A 118 1.17 -18.34 -23.34
N ILE A 119 0.11 -18.44 -22.52
CA ILE A 119 -0.41 -19.73 -22.05
C ILE A 119 -1.03 -20.54 -23.19
N ALA A 120 -1.74 -19.89 -24.12
CA ALA A 120 -2.33 -20.55 -25.28
C ALA A 120 -1.26 -21.10 -26.24
N GLY A 121 -0.19 -20.35 -26.49
CA GLY A 121 0.91 -20.78 -27.37
C GLY A 121 1.80 -21.89 -26.80
N VAL A 122 1.80 -22.10 -25.48
CA VAL A 122 2.51 -23.23 -24.82
C VAL A 122 1.68 -24.53 -24.88
N ARG A 123 0.38 -24.44 -25.14
CA ARG A 123 -0.55 -25.58 -25.16
C ARG A 123 -0.80 -26.18 -26.56
N SER A 124 -0.32 -25.53 -27.64
CA SER A 124 -0.40 -26.00 -29.04
C SER A 124 0.88 -26.69 -29.47
#